data_AF-A0A9E3F350-F1
#
_entry.id   AF-A0A9E3F350-F1
#
_cell.length_a   1.000
_cell.length_b   1.000
_cell.length_c   1.000
_cell.angle_alpha   90.00
_cell.angle_beta   90.00
_cell.angle_gamma   90.00
#
_symmetry.space_group_name_H-M   'P 1'
#
loop_
_entity.id
_entity.type
_entity.pdbx_description
1 polymer ?
#
loop_
_entity_poly.entity_id
_entity_poly.type
_entity_poly.pdbx_seq_one_letter_code
_entity_poly.pdbx_strand_id
1 'polypeptide(L)'
;MTTERPGEVERPSLFERLEAGLNEALVHAQGKTRLKTQTLTLPDPPPAYSAERVRGLRTRLGMTQPHFSRLLNVSPKTVQSWEQGTRVPGQSAARLLQIIEDPDALAALRRASP
;
A
#
# COMPACT_ATOMS: atom_id res chain seq x y z
N MET A 1 -59.46 -8.65 -21.11
CA MET A 1 -58.11 -9.18 -21.38
C MET A 1 -57.15 -8.00 -21.37
N THR A 2 -56.61 -7.70 -20.20
CA THR A 2 -55.57 -6.68 -20.00
C THR A 2 -54.57 -7.32 -19.05
N THR A 3 -53.43 -7.68 -19.62
CA THR A 3 -52.36 -8.46 -19.00
C THR A 3 -51.54 -7.53 -18.10
N GLU A 4 -51.58 -7.73 -16.79
CA GLU A 4 -50.62 -7.09 -15.87
C GLU A 4 -49.25 -7.75 -16.07
N ARG A 5 -48.23 -6.93 -16.35
CA ARG A 5 -46.83 -7.36 -16.49
C ARG A 5 -46.18 -7.38 -15.10
N PRO A 6 -45.54 -8.49 -14.69
CA PRO A 6 -44.99 -8.61 -13.35
C PRO A 6 -43.66 -7.85 -13.20
N GLY A 7 -43.61 -6.97 -12.18
CA GLY A 7 -42.43 -6.81 -11.32
C GLY A 7 -41.24 -5.98 -11.83
N GLU A 8 -41.47 -4.83 -12.46
CA GLU A 8 -40.41 -3.84 -12.65
C GLU A 8 -40.16 -3.11 -11.33
N VAL A 9 -39.23 -3.61 -10.51
CA VAL A 9 -38.82 -2.94 -9.27
C VAL A 9 -38.04 -1.69 -9.67
N GLU A 10 -38.72 -0.54 -9.67
CA GLU A 10 -38.12 0.77 -9.89
C GLU A 10 -37.00 0.95 -8.86
N ARG A 11 -35.76 1.08 -9.34
CA ARG A 11 -34.61 1.21 -8.45
C ARG A 11 -34.79 2.51 -7.65
N PRO A 12 -34.66 2.47 -6.31
CA PRO A 12 -34.79 3.68 -5.51
C PRO A 12 -33.82 4.73 -6.04
N SER A 13 -34.24 5.98 -5.95
CA SER A 13 -33.48 7.13 -6.39
C SER A 13 -32.10 7.15 -5.73
N LEU A 14 -31.15 7.83 -6.36
CA LEU A 14 -29.82 8.01 -5.77
C LEU A 14 -29.92 8.65 -4.38
N PHE A 15 -30.84 9.60 -4.21
CA PHE A 15 -31.08 10.27 -2.94
C PHE A 15 -31.46 9.28 -1.85
N GLU A 16 -32.47 8.45 -2.07
CA GLU A 16 -32.96 7.46 -1.09
C GLU A 16 -31.87 6.44 -0.72
N ARG A 17 -31.05 6.02 -1.69
CA ARG A 17 -29.93 5.08 -1.45
C ARG A 17 -28.81 5.70 -0.62
N LEU A 18 -28.49 6.97 -0.85
CA LEU A 18 -27.49 7.70 -0.06
C LEU A 18 -28.01 7.96 1.35
N GLU A 19 -29.26 8.37 1.49
CA GLU A 19 -29.91 8.58 2.79
C GLU A 19 -29.93 7.29 3.62
N ALA A 20 -30.31 6.16 3.01
CA ALA A 20 -30.26 4.86 3.66
C ALA A 20 -28.84 4.49 4.13
N GLY A 21 -27.82 4.64 3.25
CA GLY A 21 -26.44 4.33 3.59
C GLY A 21 -25.86 5.22 4.71
N LEU A 22 -26.24 6.50 4.76
CA LEU A 22 -25.83 7.41 5.82
C LEU A 22 -26.49 7.06 7.16
N ASN A 23 -27.77 6.69 7.15
CA ASN A 23 -28.48 6.23 8.34
C ASN A 23 -27.87 4.92 8.88
N GLU A 24 -27.54 3.97 8.00
CA GLU A 24 -26.82 2.74 8.38
C GLU A 24 -25.44 3.04 9.00
N ALA A 25 -24.70 4.02 8.45
CA ALA A 25 -23.42 4.45 8.99
C ALA A 25 -23.55 5.09 10.40
N LEU A 26 -24.62 5.86 10.66
CA LEU A 26 -24.90 6.41 11.99
C LEU A 26 -25.19 5.32 13.02
N VAL A 27 -26.02 4.34 12.66
CA VAL A 27 -26.32 3.19 13.54
C VAL A 27 -25.06 2.38 13.81
N HIS A 28 -24.18 2.24 12.81
CA HIS A 28 -22.87 1.61 12.98
C HIS A 28 -21.93 2.37 13.91
N ALA A 29 -21.83 3.69 13.75
CA ALA A 29 -21.00 4.55 14.61
C ALA A 29 -21.48 4.57 16.07
N GLN A 30 -22.78 4.42 16.31
CA GLN A 30 -23.38 4.27 17.64
C GLN A 30 -23.18 2.87 18.25
N GLY A 31 -22.52 1.95 17.54
CA GLY A 31 -22.28 0.57 17.99
C GLY A 31 -23.51 -0.33 17.96
N LYS A 32 -24.62 0.11 17.36
CA LYS A 32 -25.91 -0.61 17.34
C LYS A 32 -26.01 -1.65 16.22
N THR A 33 -25.20 -1.50 15.17
CA THR A 33 -25.09 -2.46 14.05
C THR A 33 -23.63 -2.59 13.63
N ARG A 34 -23.23 -3.75 13.10
CA ARG A 34 -21.91 -3.94 12.49
C ARG A 34 -22.03 -3.93 10.97
N LEU A 35 -21.45 -2.93 10.31
CA LEU A 35 -21.28 -2.93 8.87
C LEU A 35 -20.07 -3.78 8.47
N LYS A 36 -19.92 -4.03 7.17
CA LYS A 36 -18.69 -4.64 6.64
C LYS A 36 -17.53 -3.67 6.83
N THR A 37 -16.81 -3.85 7.92
CA THR A 37 -15.65 -3.05 8.29
C THR A 37 -14.38 -3.82 7.99
N GLN A 38 -13.44 -3.19 7.29
CA GLN A 38 -12.08 -3.68 7.12
C GLN A 38 -11.14 -2.74 7.85
N THR A 39 -10.52 -3.22 8.93
CA THR A 39 -9.46 -2.49 9.62
C THR A 39 -8.14 -2.75 8.89
N LEU A 40 -7.46 -1.69 8.45
CA LEU A 40 -6.13 -1.77 7.85
C LEU A 40 -5.10 -1.32 8.88
N THR A 41 -4.22 -2.23 9.29
CA THR A 41 -3.04 -1.87 10.06
C THR A 41 -1.93 -1.45 9.09
N LEU A 42 -1.36 -0.27 9.33
CA LEU A 42 -0.27 0.24 8.52
C LEU A 42 1.07 -0.29 9.05
N PRO A 43 2.02 -0.65 8.18
CA PRO A 43 3.30 -1.16 8.60
C PRO A 43 4.18 -0.08 9.24
N ASP A 44 5.03 -0.50 10.17
CA ASP A 44 6.06 0.35 10.77
C ASP A 44 6.99 0.96 9.71
N PRO A 45 7.63 2.11 10.00
CA PRO A 45 8.61 2.72 9.11
C PRO A 45 9.67 1.73 8.61
N PRO A 46 10.16 1.87 7.36
CA PRO A 46 11.16 0.98 6.82
C PRO A 46 12.46 1.06 7.63
N PRO A 47 13.26 -0.03 7.64
CA PRO A 47 14.52 -0.03 8.36
C PRO A 47 15.50 0.97 7.75
N ALA A 48 16.44 1.43 8.57
CA ALA A 48 17.55 2.25 8.07
C ALA A 48 18.49 1.42 7.18
N TYR A 49 19.03 2.09 6.15
CA TYR A 49 19.98 1.50 5.21
C TYR A 49 21.33 2.22 5.29
N SER A 50 22.34 1.50 5.78
CA SER A 50 23.73 1.95 5.74
C SER A 50 24.31 1.84 4.32
N ALA A 51 25.44 2.50 4.08
CA ALA A 51 26.16 2.43 2.82
C ALA A 51 26.52 0.99 2.43
N GLU A 52 26.96 0.20 3.41
CA GLU A 52 27.33 -1.21 3.26
C GLU A 52 26.12 -2.07 2.92
N ARG A 53 24.96 -1.82 3.54
CA ARG A 53 23.72 -2.57 3.26
C ARG A 53 23.22 -2.29 1.85
N VAL A 54 23.23 -1.03 1.42
CA VAL A 54 22.84 -0.66 0.04
C VAL A 54 23.77 -1.33 -0.97
N ARG A 55 25.08 -1.24 -0.74
CA ARG A 55 26.08 -1.87 -1.62
C ARG A 55 25.93 -3.39 -1.62
N GLY A 56 25.75 -4.01 -0.46
CA GLY A 56 25.59 -5.44 -0.29
C GLY A 56 24.33 -5.98 -0.96
N LEU A 57 23.21 -5.26 -0.88
CA LEU A 57 22.00 -5.60 -1.61
C LEU A 57 22.23 -5.58 -3.13
N ARG A 58 22.83 -4.49 -3.64
CA ARG A 58 23.14 -4.38 -5.07
C ARG A 58 24.04 -5.51 -5.55
N THR A 59 25.11 -5.83 -4.81
CA THR A 59 26.07 -6.87 -5.22
C THR A 59 25.44 -8.27 -5.14
N ARG A 60 24.61 -8.54 -4.13
CA ARG A 60 23.85 -9.80 -4.03
C ARG A 60 22.91 -10.01 -5.21
N LEU A 61 22.36 -8.93 -5.77
CA LEU A 61 21.54 -8.95 -6.99
C LEU A 61 22.36 -9.02 -8.28
N GLY A 62 23.70 -9.04 -8.22
CA GLY A 62 24.57 -9.10 -9.40
C GLY A 62 24.54 -7.83 -10.26
N MET A 63 24.15 -6.68 -9.69
CA MET A 63 23.93 -5.45 -10.46
C MET A 63 25.10 -4.46 -10.39
N THR A 64 25.33 -3.76 -11.49
CA THR A 64 26.16 -2.55 -11.53
C THR A 64 25.38 -1.37 -10.91
N GLN A 65 26.07 -0.31 -10.47
CA GLN A 65 25.40 0.89 -9.94
C GLN A 65 24.38 1.49 -10.93
N PRO A 66 24.66 1.62 -12.25
CA PRO A 66 23.67 2.11 -13.21
C PRO A 66 22.46 1.20 -13.39
N HIS A 67 22.62 -0.13 -13.35
CA HIS A 67 21.48 -1.05 -13.43
C HIS A 67 20.61 -0.96 -12.17
N PHE A 68 21.24 -0.89 -11.01
CA PHE A 68 20.54 -0.75 -9.73
C PHE A 68 19.82 0.59 -9.62
N SER A 69 20.40 1.68 -10.14
CA SER A 69 19.75 2.99 -10.14
C SER A 69 18.50 3.00 -11.03
N ARG A 70 18.53 2.31 -12.17
CA ARG A 70 17.36 2.13 -13.05
C ARG A 70 16.27 1.31 -12.35
N LEU A 71 16.64 0.24 -11.67
CA LEU A 71 15.69 -0.57 -10.88
C LEU A 71 14.97 0.28 -9.82
N LEU A 72 15.71 1.14 -9.11
CA LEU A 72 15.19 1.99 -8.05
C LEU A 72 14.58 3.31 -8.56
N ASN A 73 14.58 3.55 -9.87
CA ASN A 73 14.16 4.80 -10.50
C ASN A 73 14.82 6.06 -9.89
N VAL A 74 16.14 6.01 -9.70
CA VAL A 74 16.96 7.13 -9.23
C VAL A 74 18.19 7.32 -10.12
N SER A 75 18.86 8.48 -9.98
CA SER A 75 20.10 8.72 -10.71
C SER A 75 21.24 7.79 -10.24
N PRO A 76 22.20 7.43 -11.10
CA PRO A 76 23.41 6.70 -10.68
C PRO A 76 24.18 7.42 -9.56
N LYS A 77 24.22 8.77 -9.60
CA LYS A 77 24.84 9.60 -8.57
C LYS A 77 24.16 9.45 -7.21
N THR A 78 22.85 9.22 -7.19
CA THR A 78 22.09 8.95 -5.96
C THR A 78 22.56 7.63 -5.33
N VAL A 79 22.60 6.54 -6.11
CA VAL A 79 23.10 5.23 -5.63
C VAL A 79 24.54 5.35 -5.15
N GLN A 80 25.40 6.02 -5.91
CA GLN A 80 26.78 6.28 -5.51
C GLN A 80 26.86 7.01 -4.16
N SER A 81 26.06 8.07 -3.97
CA SER A 81 26.07 8.84 -2.72
C SER A 81 25.62 8.01 -1.51
N TRP A 82 24.66 7.09 -1.70
CA TRP A 82 24.22 6.15 -0.68
C TRP A 82 25.31 5.14 -0.35
N GLU A 83 25.92 4.52 -1.34
CA GLU A 83 26.99 3.53 -1.13
C GLU A 83 28.30 4.14 -0.61
N GLN A 84 28.46 5.46 -0.67
CA GLN A 84 29.57 6.20 -0.06
C GLN A 84 29.23 6.76 1.33
N GLY A 85 27.97 6.68 1.76
CA GLY A 85 27.50 7.22 3.04
C GLY A 85 27.40 8.75 3.10
N THR A 86 27.58 9.46 1.98
CA THR A 86 27.44 10.93 1.93
C THR A 86 25.98 11.37 2.03
N ARG A 87 25.05 10.49 1.61
CA ARG A 87 23.61 10.63 1.79
C ARG A 87 23.03 9.28 2.19
N VAL A 88 21.85 9.29 2.78
CA VAL A 88 21.08 8.07 3.09
C VAL A 88 19.81 8.01 2.24
N PRO A 89 19.27 6.81 1.96
CA PRO A 89 17.97 6.68 1.30
C PRO A 89 16.87 7.34 2.14
N GLY A 90 16.03 8.16 1.50
CA GLY A 90 14.81 8.68 2.14
C GLY A 90 13.80 7.56 2.38
N GLN A 91 12.76 7.82 3.18
CA GLN A 91 11.79 6.80 3.63
C GLN A 91 11.19 5.96 2.49
N SER A 92 10.76 6.60 1.39
CA SER A 92 10.22 5.86 0.23
C SER A 92 11.26 4.97 -0.43
N ALA A 93 12.51 5.44 -0.56
CA ALA A 93 13.60 4.64 -1.11
C ALA A 93 13.99 3.49 -0.17
N ALA A 94 14.03 3.73 1.15
CA ALA A 94 14.27 2.70 2.16
C ALA A 94 13.19 1.61 2.12
N ARG A 95 11.91 1.98 1.94
CA ARG A 95 10.83 1.00 1.74
C ARG A 95 11.02 0.19 0.47
N LEU A 96 11.39 0.83 -0.64
CA LEU A 96 11.62 0.12 -1.90
C LEU A 96 12.81 -0.85 -1.79
N LEU A 97 13.89 -0.42 -1.13
CA LEU A 97 15.03 -1.27 -0.82
C LEU A 97 14.62 -2.48 0.03
N GLN A 98 13.75 -2.29 1.03
CA GLN A 98 13.21 -3.39 1.84
C GLN A 98 12.42 -4.41 1.02
N ILE A 99 11.54 -3.94 0.12
CA ILE A 99 10.74 -4.83 -0.72
C ILE A 99 11.62 -5.64 -1.68
N ILE A 100 12.70 -5.05 -2.18
CA ILE A 100 13.64 -5.73 -3.08
C ILE A 100 14.59 -6.66 -2.32
N GLU A 101 14.94 -6.30 -1.08
CA GLU A 101 15.80 -7.10 -0.20
C GLU A 101 15.15 -8.43 0.19
N ASP A 102 13.85 -8.37 0.46
CA ASP A 102 13.03 -9.52 0.81
C ASP A 102 11.66 -9.37 0.14
N PRO A 103 11.36 -10.12 -0.94
CA PRO A 103 10.05 -10.09 -1.58
C PRO A 103 8.90 -10.45 -0.64
N ASP A 104 9.15 -11.27 0.40
CA ASP A 104 8.15 -11.57 1.43
C ASP A 104 7.90 -10.40 2.37
N ALA A 105 8.78 -9.39 2.39
CA ALA A 105 8.54 -8.15 3.13
C ALA A 105 7.25 -7.47 2.65
N LEU A 106 6.92 -7.51 1.36
CA LEU A 106 5.65 -6.98 0.87
C LEU A 106 4.45 -7.72 1.49
N ALA A 107 4.55 -9.03 1.64
CA ALA A 107 3.53 -9.82 2.31
C ALA A 107 3.49 -9.53 3.81
N ALA A 108 4.63 -9.26 4.46
CA ALA A 108 4.69 -8.81 5.84
C ALA A 108 4.03 -7.43 6.05
N LEU A 109 4.17 -6.48 5.12
CA LEU A 109 3.45 -5.19 5.18
C LEU A 109 1.92 -5.36 5.17
N ARG A 110 1.43 -6.43 4.54
CA ARG A 110 0.00 -6.78 4.48
C ARG A 110 -0.49 -7.56 5.72
N ARG A 111 0.44 -8.24 6.41
CA ARG A 111 0.16 -9.16 7.53
C ARG A 111 0.52 -8.57 8.89
N ALA A 112 1.07 -7.36 8.96
CA ALA A 112 1.38 -6.69 10.22
C ALA A 112 0.08 -6.31 10.97
N SER A 113 -0.53 -7.27 11.65
CA SER A 113 -1.31 -7.14 12.89
C SER A 113 -1.52 -8.53 13.50
N PRO A 114 -1.42 -8.70 14.83
CA PRO A 114 -1.92 -9.89 15.53
C PRO A 114 -3.44 -10.05 15.39
#